data_AF-A0A4Y8ALX4-F1
#
_entry.id   AF-A0A4Y8ALX4-F1
#
_cell.length_a   1.000
_cell.length_b   1.000
_cell.length_c   1.000
_cell.angle_alpha   90.00
_cell.angle_beta   90.00
_cell.angle_gamma   90.00
#
_symmetry.space_group_name_H-M   'P 1'
#
loop_
_entity.id
_entity.type
_entity.pdbx_description
1 polymer ?
#
loop_
_entity_poly.entity_id
_entity_poly.type
_entity_poly.pdbx_seq_one_letter_code
_entity_poly.pdbx_strand_id
1 'polypeptide(L)' 'MQKFIISVKEKNSGRDVVSPYIVNSLSGLGNYSERLSPMGLIVIVDSIKEEDNFVEPIKQTQDGN' A
#
# COMPACT_ATOMS: atom_id res chain seq x y z
N MET A 1 8.60 12.14 -7.16
CA MET A 1 7.42 11.78 -8.00
C MET A 1 6.47 10.96 -7.13
N GLN A 2 5.14 11.14 -7.22
CA GLN A 2 4.21 10.35 -6.40
C GLN A 2 4.05 8.95 -7.01
N LYS A 3 4.28 7.92 -6.21
CA LYS A 3 4.07 6.52 -6.57
C LYS A 3 3.07 5.90 -5.59
N PHE A 4 2.58 4.71 -5.89
CA PHE A 4 1.59 4.03 -5.05
C PHE A 4 2.00 2.58 -4.85
N ILE A 5 1.91 2.09 -3.63
CA ILE A 5 1.99 0.66 -3.32
C ILE A 5 0.56 0.11 -3.42
N ILE A 6 0.38 -0.92 -4.23
CA ILE A 6 -0.87 -1.66 -4.36
C ILE A 6 -0.71 -2.99 -3.64
N SER A 7 -1.58 -3.23 -2.65
CA SER A 7 -1.69 -4.54 -1.99
C SER A 7 -3.06 -5.13 -2.28
N VAL A 8 -3.12 -6.42 -2.61
CA VAL A 8 -4.39 -7.16 -2.77
C VAL A 8 -4.44 -8.24 -1.71
N LYS A 9 -5.44 -8.16 -0.84
CA LYS A 9 -5.59 -9.03 0.33
C LYS A 9 -6.89 -9.80 0.29
N GLU A 10 -6.89 -11.01 0.83
CA GLU A 10 -8.13 -11.75 1.10
C GLU A 10 -8.87 -11.09 2.27
N LYS A 11 -10.17 -10.86 2.12
CA LYS A 11 -10.98 -10.04 3.03
C LYS A 11 -10.96 -10.50 4.48
N ASN A 12 -11.00 -11.80 4.73
CA ASN A 12 -11.21 -12.33 6.09
C ASN A 12 -9.90 -12.54 6.85
N SER A 13 -8.84 -12.99 6.17
CA SER A 13 -7.53 -13.26 6.76
C SER A 13 -6.55 -12.09 6.66
N GLY A 14 -6.78 -11.14 5.76
CA GLY A 14 -5.83 -10.06 5.46
C GLY A 14 -4.54 -10.55 4.77
N ARG A 15 -4.47 -11.82 4.36
CA ARG A 15 -3.32 -12.40 3.69
C ARG A 15 -3.16 -11.79 2.29
N ASP A 16 -1.93 -11.48 1.93
CA ASP A 16 -1.60 -11.05 0.57
C ASP A 16 -1.88 -12.17 -0.44
N VAL A 17 -2.70 -11.85 -1.43
CA VAL A 17 -3.05 -12.74 -2.56
C VAL A 17 -1.98 -12.64 -3.64
N VAL A 18 -1.39 -11.46 -3.79
CA VAL A 18 -0.21 -11.19 -4.62
C VAL A 18 0.76 -10.33 -3.82
N SER A 19 2.06 -10.47 -4.09
CA SER A 19 3.06 -9.59 -3.50
C SER A 19 2.75 -8.12 -3.80
N PRO A 20 2.84 -7.21 -2.82
CA PRO A 20 2.65 -5.79 -3.05
C PRO A 20 3.58 -5.27 -4.15
N TYR A 21 3.07 -4.35 -4.96
CA TYR A 21 3.83 -3.79 -6.09
C TYR A 21 3.60 -2.29 -6.23
N ILE A 22 4.54 -1.62 -6.90
CA ILE A 22 4.54 -0.17 -7.07
C ILE A 22 3.97 0.21 -8.44
N VAL A 23 3.09 1.20 -8.47
CA VAL A 23 2.59 1.82 -9.71
C VAL A 23 2.83 3.33 -9.70
N ASN A 24 2.98 3.90 -10.89
CA ASN A 24 3.19 5.35 -11.07
C ASN A 24 1.88 6.13 -11.30
N SER A 25 0.74 5.44 -11.38
CA SER A 25 -0.58 6.02 -11.62
C SER A 25 -1.68 5.10 -11.10
N LEU A 26 -2.81 5.67 -10.68
CA LEU A 26 -4.02 4.94 -10.30
C LEU A 26 -5.06 4.88 -11.43
N SER A 27 -4.68 5.23 -12.66
CA SER A 27 -5.57 5.10 -13.82
C SER A 27 -6.04 3.65 -13.97
N GLY A 28 -7.36 3.45 -14.06
CA GLY A 28 -7.97 2.12 -14.15
C GLY A 28 -8.12 1.36 -12.83
N LEU A 29 -7.73 1.94 -11.69
CA LEU A 29 -7.88 1.32 -10.37
C LEU A 29 -9.35 0.96 -10.05
N GLY A 30 -10.30 1.82 -10.43
CA GLY A 30 -11.74 1.54 -10.24
C GLY A 30 -12.15 0.23 -10.91
N ASN A 31 -11.91 0.13 -12.22
CA ASN A 31 -12.19 -1.09 -13.01
C ASN A 31 -11.46 -2.32 -12.47
N TYR A 32 -10.22 -2.16 -11.99
CA TYR A 32 -9.45 -3.24 -11.37
C TYR A 32 -10.11 -3.72 -10.07
N SER A 33 -10.47 -2.78 -9.18
CA SER A 33 -11.11 -3.06 -7.89
C SER A 33 -12.50 -3.69 -8.06
N GLU A 34 -13.30 -3.21 -9.02
CA GLU A 34 -14.62 -3.78 -9.33
C GLU A 34 -14.53 -5.25 -9.77
N ARG A 35 -13.49 -5.61 -10.52
CA ARG A 35 -13.27 -7.01 -10.93
C ARG A 35 -12.87 -7.91 -9.77
N LEU A 36 -12.16 -7.37 -8.77
CA LEU A 36 -11.65 -8.15 -7.63
C LEU A 36 -12.63 -8.23 -6.47
N SER A 37 -13.50 -7.22 -6.30
CA SER A 37 -14.43 -7.15 -5.16
C SER A 37 -15.35 -8.39 -5.02
N PRO A 38 -15.95 -8.94 -6.09
CA PRO A 38 -16.79 -10.14 -6.00
C PRO A 38 -16.03 -11.40 -5.57
N MET A 39 -14.70 -11.41 -5.69
CA MET A 39 -13.86 -12.53 -5.30
C MET A 39 -13.54 -12.53 -3.79
N GLY A 40 -14.09 -11.59 -3.02
CA GLY A 40 -13.78 -11.42 -1.60
C GLY A 40 -12.39 -10.84 -1.36
N LEU A 41 -11.87 -10.06 -2.31
CA LEU A 41 -10.56 -9.43 -2.24
C LEU A 41 -10.68 -7.93 -1.96
N ILE A 42 -9.70 -7.39 -1.23
CA ILE A 42 -9.59 -5.98 -0.89
C ILE A 42 -8.34 -5.43 -1.57
N VAL A 43 -8.49 -4.29 -2.25
CA VAL A 43 -7.38 -3.52 -2.81
C VAL A 43 -7.06 -2.38 -1.84
N ILE A 44 -5.82 -2.34 -1.35
CA ILE A 44 -5.29 -1.27 -0.50
C ILE A 44 -4.30 -0.46 -1.33
N VAL A 45 -4.40 0.86 -1.22
CA VAL A 45 -3.55 1.80 -1.93
C VAL A 45 -2.88 2.70 -0.91
N ASP A 46 -1.56 2.60 -0.83
CA ASP A 46 -0.74 3.51 -0.06
C ASP A 46 0.00 4.44 -1.01
N SER A 47 -0.06 5.74 -0.77
CA SER A 47 0.77 6.69 -1.51
C SER A 47 2.17 6.72 -0.91
N ILE A 48 3.17 6.58 -1.76
CA ILE A 48 4.57 6.79 -1.40
C ILE A 48 5.10 8.00 -2.18
N LYS A 49 5.87 8.83 -1.48
CA LYS A 49 6.58 9.94 -2.10
C LYS A 49 8.06 9.63 -1.98
N GLU A 50 8.73 9.55 -3.13
CA GLU A 50 10.19 9.57 -3.14
C GLU A 50 10.65 10.94 -2.67
N GLU A 51 11.44 10.93 -1.61
CA GLU A 51 12.15 12.09 -1.06
C GLU A 51 13.65 11.81 -1.20
N ASP A 52 14.39 12.78 -1.71
CA ASP A 52 15.83 12.67 -1.92
C ASP A 52 16.61 12.91 -0.61
N ASN A 53 15.96 13.52 0.38
CA ASN A 53 16.52 13.72 1.70
C ASN A 53 16.31 12.46 2.54
N PHE A 54 17.40 11.77 2.86
CA PHE A 54 17.36 10.64 3.79
C PHE A 54 16.85 11.11 5.16
N VAL A 55 15.76 10.51 5.63
CA VAL A 55 15.22 10.76 6.97
C VAL A 55 15.64 9.60 7.85
N GLU A 56 16.37 9.89 8.94
CA GLU A 56 16.66 8.87 9.95
C GLU A 56 15.35 8.40 10.60
N PRO A 57 15.11 7.08 10.74
CA PRO A 57 13.98 6.58 11.50
C PRO A 57 14.05 7.17 12.91
N ILE A 58 12.95 7.76 13.37
CA ILE A 58 12.86 8.24 14.75
C ILE A 58 13.07 7.04 15.66
N LYS A 59 14.23 6.95 16.29
CA LYS A 59 14.41 6.05 17.43
C LYS A 59 13.48 6.58 18.49
N GLN A 60 12.48 5.79 18.90
CA GLN A 60 11.79 6.06 20.15
C GLN A 60 12.87 6.04 21.24
N THR A 61 13.34 7.20 21.68
CA THR A 61 14.05 7.31 22.94
C THR A 61 13.06 6.87 24.00
N GLN A 62 13.40 5.78 24.70
CA GLN A 62 12.81 5.50 26.00
C GLN A 62 13.33 6.57 26.97
N ASP A 63 12.86 7.80 26.84
CA ASP A 63 12.97 8.77 27.92
C ASP A 63 11.71 8.63 28.77
N GLY A 64 11.68 7.50 29.50
CA GLY A 64 10.93 7.42 30.74
C GLY A 64 11.78 8.07 31.82
N ASN A 65 11.39 9.28 32.22
CA ASN A 65 11.63 9.83 33.55
C ASN A 65 10.45 10.71 33.94
#